data_AF-A0A396RWA6-F1
#
_entry.id   AF-A0A396RWA6-F1
#
_cell.length_a   1.000
_cell.length_b   1.000
_cell.length_c   1.000
_cell.angle_alpha   90.00
_cell.angle_beta   90.00
_cell.angle_gamma   90.00
#
_symmetry.space_group_name_H-M   'P 1'
#
loop_
_entity.id
_entity.type
_entity.pdbx_description
1 polymer ?
#
loop_
_entity_poly.entity_id
_entity_poly.type
_entity_poly.pdbx_seq_one_letter_code
_entity_poly.pdbx_strand_id
1 'polypeptide(L)'
;MLWGFLVTLLLLVLLLTRLSYFRRRQLARRQHTQILDQIRLLRLLLEQLQRHRGLCYGSMSGEPGLEAQRWSVSQQVDALLKQAKVHEASLFWYPGWHHVLAGWQEVDAQREQASAEQVLLLHNRMIAQLLDTIEEMAGKQDLVCLGHLVPQTEGLWLELLQNAELLGQARAIGTGIAARRQNSALQREELQRLAEQIRLRAYGVPARLYSDALLRTQMAAAVREAEDSLDALLQLIEDLLESEKGPLVRAQNYFQTATRTISAQLALADMLLERLQQNVLSPA
;
A
#
# COMPACT_ATOMS: atom_id res chain seq x y z
N MET A 1 6.00 -26.94 59.74
CA MET A 1 4.95 -25.98 59.29
C MET A 1 5.51 -24.87 58.39
N LEU A 2 6.62 -24.21 58.74
CA LEU A 2 7.24 -23.15 57.94
C LEU A 2 7.62 -23.57 56.49
N TRP A 3 8.18 -24.77 56.32
CA TRP A 3 8.56 -25.29 54.99
C TRP A 3 7.37 -25.48 54.04
N GLY A 4 6.24 -25.97 54.57
CA GLY A 4 5.01 -26.13 53.76
C GLY A 4 4.48 -24.78 53.28
N PHE A 5 4.54 -23.75 54.13
CA PHE A 5 4.14 -22.38 53.78
C PHE A 5 5.07 -21.75 52.73
N LEU A 6 6.39 -21.99 52.83
CA LEU A 6 7.37 -21.53 51.83
C LEU A 6 7.12 -22.17 50.47
N VAL A 7 6.86 -23.48 50.42
CA VAL A 7 6.55 -24.19 49.17
C VAL A 7 5.23 -23.72 48.58
N THR A 8 4.17 -23.54 49.39
CA THR A 8 2.88 -23.05 48.88
C THR A 8 2.99 -21.61 48.37
N LEU A 9 3.74 -20.74 49.05
CA LEU A 9 4.00 -19.37 48.60
C LEU A 9 4.78 -19.36 47.28
N LEU A 10 5.82 -20.19 47.15
CA LEU A 10 6.60 -20.31 45.91
C LEU A 10 5.73 -20.79 44.73
N LEU A 11 4.90 -21.81 44.96
CA LEU A 11 3.97 -22.32 43.95
C LEU A 11 2.91 -21.27 43.56
N LEU A 12 2.42 -20.48 44.52
CA LEU A 12 1.48 -19.39 44.26
C LEU A 12 2.14 -18.28 43.43
N VAL A 13 3.39 -17.90 43.73
CA VAL A 13 4.14 -16.91 42.94
C VAL A 13 4.40 -17.43 41.52
N LEU A 14 4.79 -18.69 41.36
CA LEU A 14 4.96 -19.32 40.05
C LEU A 14 3.64 -19.37 39.26
N LEU A 15 2.53 -19.66 39.91
CA LEU A 15 1.20 -19.64 39.28
C LEU A 15 0.80 -18.23 38.84
N LEU A 16 0.97 -17.22 39.70
CA LEU A 16 0.64 -15.83 39.40
C LEU A 16 1.53 -15.24 38.28
N THR A 17 2.82 -15.58 38.27
CA THR A 17 3.74 -15.17 37.19
C THR A 17 3.37 -15.86 35.87
N ARG A 18 3.07 -17.16 35.88
CA ARG A 18 2.54 -17.89 34.71
C ARG A 18 1.23 -17.27 34.19
N LEU A 19 0.27 -17.00 35.06
CA LEU A 19 -1.01 -16.39 34.70
C LEU A 19 -0.84 -14.97 34.14
N SER A 20 0.00 -14.14 34.77
CA SER A 20 0.27 -12.79 34.30
C SER A 20 1.03 -12.78 32.97
N TYR A 21 2.01 -13.66 32.79
CA TYR A 21 2.70 -13.86 31.52
C TYR A 21 1.72 -14.30 30.42
N PHE A 22 0.86 -15.29 30.71
CA PHE A 22 -0.15 -15.77 29.75
C PHE A 22 -1.15 -14.68 29.38
N ARG A 23 -1.67 -13.93 30.35
CA ARG A 23 -2.59 -12.79 30.11
C ARG A 23 -1.92 -11.70 29.28
N ARG A 24 -0.67 -11.33 29.59
CA ARG A 24 0.11 -10.34 28.83
C ARG A 24 0.32 -10.81 27.39
N ARG A 25 0.70 -12.07 27.19
CA ARG A 25 0.88 -12.67 25.85
C ARG A 25 -0.42 -12.68 25.05
N GLN A 26 -1.56 -13.02 25.68
CA GLN A 26 -2.86 -12.95 25.03
C GLN A 26 -3.27 -11.53 24.65
N LEU A 27 -3.04 -10.56 25.53
CA LEU A 27 -3.34 -9.15 25.25
C LEU A 27 -2.48 -8.62 24.09
N ALA A 28 -1.17 -8.88 24.13
CA ALA A 28 -0.25 -8.50 23.06
C ALA A 28 -0.66 -9.13 21.72
N ARG A 29 -1.04 -10.40 21.70
CA ARG A 29 -1.56 -11.06 20.48
C ARG A 29 -2.80 -10.38 19.93
N ARG A 30 -3.78 -10.06 20.79
CA ARG A 30 -4.99 -9.34 20.37
C ARG A 30 -4.67 -7.97 19.79
N GLN A 31 -3.76 -7.24 20.42
CA GLN A 31 -3.31 -5.93 19.92
C GLN A 31 -2.61 -6.06 18.56
N HIS A 32 -1.71 -7.04 18.39
CA HIS A 32 -1.08 -7.31 17.09
C HIS A 32 -2.10 -7.65 16.00
N THR A 33 -3.06 -8.53 16.28
CA THR A 33 -4.12 -8.86 15.31
C THR A 33 -4.93 -7.62 14.93
N GLN A 34 -5.35 -6.82 15.91
CA GLN A 34 -6.11 -5.59 15.66
C GLN A 34 -5.35 -4.60 14.78
N ILE A 35 -4.04 -4.43 15.00
CA ILE A 35 -3.22 -3.51 14.21
C ILE A 35 -3.01 -4.05 12.80
N LEU A 36 -2.81 -5.36 12.62
CA LEU A 36 -2.73 -5.97 11.29
C LEU A 36 -4.04 -5.80 10.50
N ASP A 37 -5.20 -5.96 11.15
CA ASP A 37 -6.50 -5.73 10.50
C ASP A 37 -6.66 -4.26 10.09
N GLN A 38 -6.21 -3.33 10.94
CA GLN A 38 -6.18 -1.89 10.64
C GLN A 38 -5.23 -1.58 9.46
N ILE A 39 -4.02 -2.15 9.43
CA ILE A 39 -3.07 -1.98 8.32
C ILE A 39 -3.68 -2.48 7.01
N ARG A 40 -4.37 -3.62 7.01
CA ARG A 40 -5.04 -4.15 5.82
C ARG A 40 -6.13 -3.21 5.33
N LEU A 41 -6.94 -2.66 6.23
CA LEU A 41 -7.94 -1.67 5.88
C LEU A 41 -7.31 -0.42 5.23
N LEU A 42 -6.21 0.08 5.80
CA LEU A 42 -5.48 1.22 5.23
C LEU A 42 -4.81 0.88 3.89
N ARG A 43 -4.31 -0.34 3.70
CA ARG A 43 -3.80 -0.84 2.42
C ARG A 43 -4.88 -0.91 1.34
N LEU A 44 -6.12 -1.28 1.70
CA LEU A 44 -7.25 -1.24 0.77
C LEU A 44 -7.60 0.20 0.41
N LEU A 45 -7.61 1.09 1.40
CA LEU A 45 -7.82 2.52 1.19
C LEU A 45 -6.75 3.12 0.27
N LEU A 46 -5.47 2.76 0.47
CA LEU A 46 -4.35 3.17 -0.37
C LEU A 46 -4.59 2.82 -1.84
N GLU A 47 -4.96 1.58 -2.13
CA GLU A 47 -5.26 1.13 -3.49
C GLU A 47 -6.39 1.97 -4.12
N GLN A 48 -7.49 2.18 -3.38
CA GLN A 48 -8.63 2.92 -3.92
C GLN A 48 -8.34 4.41 -4.10
N LEU A 49 -7.59 5.05 -3.20
CA LEU A 49 -7.16 6.44 -3.37
C LEU A 49 -6.22 6.59 -4.58
N GLN A 50 -5.27 5.66 -4.75
CA GLN A 50 -4.39 5.63 -5.92
C GLN A 50 -5.18 5.42 -7.21
N ARG A 51 -6.20 4.56 -7.20
CA ARG A 51 -7.05 4.29 -8.35
C ARG A 51 -7.92 5.50 -8.67
N HIS A 52 -8.51 6.13 -7.65
CA HIS A 52 -9.26 7.38 -7.80
C HIS A 52 -8.39 8.47 -8.41
N ARG A 53 -7.16 8.67 -7.91
CA ARG A 53 -6.18 9.60 -8.48
C ARG A 53 -6.00 9.40 -9.98
N GLY A 54 -5.71 8.17 -10.39
CA GLY A 54 -5.45 7.87 -11.81
C GLY A 54 -6.67 8.09 -12.69
N LEU A 55 -7.87 7.72 -12.21
CA LEU A 55 -9.13 7.92 -12.92
C LEU A 55 -9.50 9.40 -13.03
N CYS A 56 -9.33 10.14 -11.94
CA CYS A 56 -9.59 11.58 -11.89
C CYS A 56 -8.65 12.34 -12.82
N TYR A 57 -7.34 12.10 -12.72
CA TYR A 57 -6.37 12.74 -13.60
C TYR A 57 -6.58 12.37 -15.06
N GLY A 58 -6.85 11.08 -15.36
CA GLY A 58 -7.14 10.62 -16.72
C GLY A 58 -8.40 11.25 -17.32
N SER A 59 -9.50 11.35 -16.56
CA SER A 59 -10.74 11.96 -17.06
C SER A 59 -10.59 13.46 -17.28
N MET A 60 -9.93 14.17 -16.36
CA MET A 60 -9.58 15.59 -16.53
C MET A 60 -8.61 15.84 -17.69
N SER A 61 -7.78 14.83 -18.02
CA SER A 61 -6.83 14.85 -19.14
C SER A 61 -7.45 14.48 -20.50
N GLY A 62 -8.77 14.30 -20.58
CA GLY A 62 -9.48 14.12 -21.84
C GLY A 62 -9.87 12.68 -22.19
N GLU A 63 -9.83 11.75 -21.24
CA GLU A 63 -10.39 10.40 -21.40
C GLU A 63 -11.73 10.25 -20.65
N PRO A 64 -12.87 10.67 -21.25
CA PRO A 64 -14.17 10.69 -20.56
C PRO A 64 -14.66 9.28 -20.17
N GLY A 65 -14.17 8.23 -20.83
CA GLY A 65 -14.50 6.83 -20.51
C GLY A 65 -14.10 6.39 -19.10
N LEU A 66 -13.25 7.15 -18.40
CA LEU A 66 -12.82 6.85 -17.04
C LEU A 66 -13.77 7.41 -15.96
N GLU A 67 -14.68 8.32 -16.30
CA GLU A 67 -15.47 9.07 -15.32
C GLU A 67 -16.45 8.18 -14.53
N ALA A 68 -17.13 7.25 -15.21
CA ALA A 68 -18.03 6.31 -14.54
C ALA A 68 -17.30 5.41 -13.53
N GLN A 69 -16.08 4.97 -13.88
CA GLN A 69 -15.24 4.20 -12.97
C GLN A 69 -14.75 5.06 -11.80
N ARG A 70 -14.38 6.33 -12.05
CA ARG A 70 -13.98 7.27 -10.98
C ARG A 70 -15.07 7.37 -9.91
N TRP A 71 -16.32 7.56 -10.33
CA TRP A 71 -17.45 7.68 -9.42
C TRP A 71 -17.64 6.40 -8.59
N SER A 72 -17.57 5.23 -9.23
CA SER A 72 -17.63 3.95 -8.51
C SER A 72 -16.51 3.79 -7.47
N VAL A 73 -15.27 4.18 -7.81
CA VAL A 73 -14.14 4.12 -6.89
C VAL A 73 -14.28 5.14 -5.75
N SER A 74 -14.82 6.33 -6.01
CA SER A 74 -15.14 7.31 -4.96
C SER A 74 -16.03 6.70 -3.87
N GLN A 75 -17.08 5.98 -4.27
CA GLN A 75 -17.97 5.30 -3.31
C GLN A 75 -17.25 4.20 -2.51
N GLN A 76 -16.28 3.51 -3.12
CA GLN A 76 -15.45 2.52 -2.42
C GLN A 76 -14.53 3.19 -1.39
N VAL A 77 -13.94 4.34 -1.73
CA VAL A 77 -13.17 5.16 -0.79
C VAL A 77 -14.04 5.59 0.38
N ASP A 78 -15.23 6.14 0.12
CA ASP A 78 -16.16 6.55 1.19
C ASP A 78 -16.56 5.39 2.10
N ALA A 79 -16.79 4.21 1.53
CA ALA A 79 -17.09 3.01 2.29
C ALA A 79 -15.90 2.57 3.18
N LEU A 80 -14.67 2.63 2.68
CA LEU A 80 -13.46 2.30 3.45
C LEU A 80 -13.20 3.32 4.56
N LEU A 81 -13.36 4.61 4.29
CA LEU A 81 -13.27 5.67 5.30
C LEU A 81 -14.34 5.49 6.39
N LYS A 82 -15.56 5.08 6.02
CA LYS A 82 -16.60 4.74 7.00
C LYS A 82 -16.23 3.53 7.85
N GLN A 83 -15.65 2.49 7.26
CA GLN A 83 -15.14 1.32 8.00
C GLN A 83 -14.01 1.71 8.95
N ALA A 84 -13.12 2.62 8.53
CA ALA A 84 -12.00 3.09 9.35
C ALA A 84 -12.44 3.80 10.63
N LYS A 85 -13.67 4.32 10.70
CA LYS A 85 -14.24 4.92 11.92
C LYS A 85 -14.27 3.96 13.12
N VAL A 86 -14.33 2.64 12.89
CA VAL A 86 -14.22 1.64 13.97
C VAL A 86 -12.85 1.73 14.67
N HIS A 87 -11.82 2.16 13.95
CA HIS A 87 -10.45 2.32 14.42
C HIS A 87 -10.10 3.79 14.74
N GLU A 88 -11.08 4.70 14.79
CA GLU A 88 -10.83 6.14 14.93
C GLU A 88 -10.05 6.47 16.21
N ALA A 89 -10.38 5.82 17.34
CA ALA A 89 -9.67 6.07 18.60
C ALA A 89 -8.17 5.73 18.54
N SER A 90 -7.77 4.74 17.74
CA SER A 90 -6.37 4.40 17.50
C SER A 90 -5.74 5.26 16.40
N LEU A 91 -6.48 5.54 15.32
CA LEU A 91 -6.01 6.33 14.18
C LEU A 91 -5.82 7.81 14.53
N PHE A 92 -6.59 8.33 15.48
CA PHE A 92 -6.56 9.72 15.92
C PHE A 92 -5.16 10.19 16.35
N TRP A 93 -4.32 9.27 16.83
CA TRP A 93 -2.96 9.58 17.28
C TRP A 93 -1.93 9.74 16.16
N TYR A 94 -2.33 9.51 14.90
CA TYR A 94 -1.46 9.64 13.74
C TYR A 94 -1.82 10.92 12.99
N PRO A 95 -0.95 11.96 12.98
CA PRO A 95 -1.23 13.21 12.27
C PRO A 95 -1.57 13.02 10.79
N GLY A 96 -0.92 12.07 10.13
CA GLY A 96 -1.17 11.73 8.73
C GLY A 96 -2.62 11.30 8.46
N TRP A 97 -3.28 10.65 9.42
CA TRP A 97 -4.69 10.24 9.27
C TRP A 97 -5.62 11.44 9.12
N HIS A 98 -5.41 12.49 9.92
CA HIS A 98 -6.20 13.73 9.82
C HIS A 98 -6.01 14.41 8.46
N HIS A 99 -4.79 14.41 7.95
CA HIS A 99 -4.49 14.93 6.61
C HIS A 99 -5.13 14.10 5.50
N VAL A 100 -5.25 12.77 5.67
CA VAL A 100 -5.98 11.92 4.72
C VAL A 100 -7.46 12.31 4.67
N LEU A 101 -8.10 12.45 5.83
CA LEU A 101 -9.53 12.82 5.91
C LEU A 101 -9.80 14.19 5.28
N ALA A 102 -8.98 15.19 5.61
CA ALA A 102 -9.09 16.53 5.05
C ALA A 102 -8.78 16.54 3.54
N GLY A 103 -7.73 15.81 3.12
CA GLY A 103 -7.32 15.72 1.72
C GLY A 103 -8.39 15.11 0.83
N TRP A 104 -9.16 14.14 1.32
CA TRP A 104 -10.23 13.51 0.55
C TRP A 104 -11.35 14.51 0.20
N GLN A 105 -11.74 15.35 1.17
CA GLN A 105 -12.74 16.40 0.92
C GLN A 105 -12.22 17.48 -0.01
N GLU A 106 -10.96 17.88 0.15
CA GLU A 106 -10.33 18.91 -0.68
C GLU A 106 -10.23 18.48 -2.15
N VAL A 107 -9.91 17.21 -2.41
CA VAL A 107 -9.81 16.67 -3.77
C VAL A 107 -11.11 16.83 -4.56
N ASP A 108 -12.25 16.52 -3.94
CA ASP A 108 -13.55 16.61 -4.61
C ASP A 108 -13.94 18.07 -4.85
N ALA A 109 -13.73 18.93 -3.85
CA ALA A 109 -14.00 20.37 -3.96
C ALA A 109 -13.18 21.04 -5.06
N GLN A 110 -11.89 20.69 -5.20
CA GLN A 110 -10.98 21.31 -6.16
C GLN A 110 -11.14 20.76 -7.59
N ARG A 111 -11.82 19.63 -7.79
CA ARG A 111 -11.96 19.01 -9.10
C ARG A 111 -12.59 19.93 -10.16
N GLU A 112 -13.53 20.77 -9.77
CA GLU A 112 -14.20 21.70 -10.68
C GLU A 112 -13.52 23.07 -10.79
N GLN A 113 -12.63 23.38 -9.84
CA GLN A 113 -12.07 24.73 -9.66
C GLN A 113 -10.59 24.83 -10.06
N ALA A 114 -9.87 23.69 -10.05
CA ALA A 114 -8.44 23.62 -10.27
C ALA A 114 -8.08 22.80 -11.53
N SER A 115 -6.84 22.97 -11.98
CA SER A 115 -6.27 22.15 -13.06
C SER A 115 -6.10 20.68 -12.65
N ALA A 116 -6.00 19.80 -13.65
CA ALA A 116 -5.78 18.36 -13.41
C ALA A 116 -4.50 18.12 -12.59
N GLU A 117 -3.44 18.90 -12.85
CA GLU A 117 -2.15 18.84 -12.19
C GLU A 117 -2.24 19.27 -10.72
N GLN A 118 -3.00 20.32 -10.41
CA GLN A 118 -3.24 20.73 -9.03
C GLN A 118 -3.99 19.66 -8.24
N VAL A 119 -5.02 19.06 -8.84
CA VAL A 119 -5.78 17.95 -8.23
C VAL A 119 -4.92 16.70 -8.07
N LEU A 120 -4.03 16.43 -9.02
CA LEU A 120 -3.05 15.34 -8.91
C LEU A 120 -2.11 15.55 -7.72
N LEU A 121 -1.59 16.76 -7.52
CA LEU A 121 -0.71 17.08 -6.38
C LEU A 121 -1.44 16.94 -5.04
N LEU A 122 -2.74 17.26 -4.99
CA LEU A 122 -3.57 17.01 -3.80
C LEU A 122 -3.63 15.52 -3.47
N HIS A 123 -3.90 14.68 -4.48
CA HIS A 123 -3.89 13.23 -4.29
C HIS A 123 -2.53 12.70 -3.85
N ASN A 124 -1.43 13.15 -4.48
CA ASN A 124 -0.08 12.70 -4.13
C ASN A 124 0.25 12.99 -2.67
N ARG A 125 -0.09 14.19 -2.18
CA ARG A 125 0.09 14.55 -0.77
C ARG A 125 -0.77 13.69 0.15
N MET A 126 -2.05 13.51 -0.17
CA MET A 126 -2.96 12.68 0.62
C MET A 126 -2.47 11.22 0.72
N ILE A 127 -2.04 10.64 -0.40
CA ILE A 127 -1.55 9.25 -0.44
C ILE A 127 -0.23 9.10 0.33
N ALA A 128 0.67 10.09 0.24
CA ALA A 128 1.88 10.10 1.06
C ALA A 128 1.56 10.10 2.56
N GLN A 129 0.60 10.92 3.00
CA GLN A 129 0.17 10.94 4.41
C GLN A 129 -0.45 9.61 4.88
N LEU A 130 -1.14 8.89 3.99
CA LEU A 130 -1.64 7.55 4.30
C LEU A 130 -0.49 6.54 4.45
N LEU A 131 0.50 6.57 3.55
CA LEU A 131 1.68 5.71 3.65
C LEU A 131 2.49 5.99 4.92
N ASP A 132 2.72 7.26 5.26
CA ASP A 132 3.40 7.66 6.50
C ASP A 132 2.66 7.13 7.73
N THR A 133 1.32 7.17 7.71
CA THR A 133 0.48 6.61 8.78
C THR A 133 0.66 5.09 8.90
N ILE A 134 0.66 4.36 7.78
CA ILE A 134 0.87 2.91 7.74
C ILE A 134 2.28 2.56 8.25
N GLU A 135 3.29 3.32 7.84
CA GLU A 135 4.69 3.13 8.25
C GLU A 135 4.87 3.37 9.75
N GLU A 136 4.31 4.47 10.28
CA GLU A 136 4.38 4.77 11.72
C GLU A 136 3.68 3.69 12.55
N MET A 137 2.51 3.22 12.10
CA MET A 137 1.80 2.10 12.74
C MET A 137 2.63 0.81 12.73
N ALA A 138 3.25 0.48 11.60
CA ALA A 138 4.09 -0.69 11.45
C ALA A 138 5.33 -0.63 12.34
N GLY A 139 5.99 0.54 12.39
CA GLY A 139 7.17 0.78 13.20
C GLY A 139 6.90 0.65 14.70
N LYS A 140 5.79 1.23 15.20
CA LYS A 140 5.41 1.13 16.62
C LYS A 140 5.18 -0.30 17.11
N GLN A 141 4.85 -1.22 16.20
CA GLN A 141 4.60 -2.64 16.50
C GLN A 141 5.68 -3.57 15.98
N ASP A 142 6.78 -3.01 15.46
CA ASP A 142 7.89 -3.76 14.88
C ASP A 142 7.47 -4.80 13.83
N LEU A 143 6.53 -4.44 12.95
CA LEU A 143 5.96 -5.34 11.93
C LEU A 143 6.82 -5.46 10.67
N VAL A 144 8.01 -4.88 10.69
CA VAL A 144 8.97 -4.88 9.58
C VAL A 144 10.24 -5.64 9.97
N CYS A 145 10.85 -5.30 11.10
CA CYS A 145 12.09 -5.92 11.55
C CYS A 145 11.88 -7.12 12.47
N LEU A 146 10.70 -7.27 13.10
CA LEU A 146 10.31 -8.44 13.90
C LEU A 146 11.36 -8.81 14.97
N GLY A 147 11.97 -7.82 15.61
CA GLY A 147 12.99 -7.97 16.65
C GLY A 147 14.43 -8.01 16.13
N HIS A 148 14.64 -7.89 14.82
CA HIS A 148 15.96 -7.88 14.18
C HIS A 148 16.45 -6.46 13.85
N LEU A 149 17.72 -6.34 13.45
CA LEU A 149 18.32 -5.06 13.06
C LEU A 149 17.93 -4.62 11.63
N VAL A 150 17.42 -5.54 10.82
CA VAL A 150 17.07 -5.33 9.42
C VAL A 150 15.68 -5.93 9.13
N PRO A 151 14.95 -5.40 8.12
CA PRO A 151 13.67 -5.95 7.71
C PRO A 151 13.76 -7.46 7.43
N GLN A 152 12.82 -8.21 8.00
CA GLN A 152 12.66 -9.63 7.69
C GLN A 152 11.86 -9.81 6.40
N THR A 153 11.88 -11.02 5.82
CA THR A 153 11.21 -11.30 4.56
C THR A 153 9.72 -10.95 4.61
N GLU A 154 9.03 -11.28 5.71
CA GLU A 154 7.64 -10.87 5.92
C GLU A 154 7.49 -9.35 5.95
N GLY A 155 8.44 -8.61 6.52
CA GLY A 155 8.43 -7.15 6.63
C GLY A 155 8.53 -6.40 5.29
N LEU A 156 8.82 -7.09 4.19
CA LEU A 156 8.90 -6.52 2.84
C LEU A 156 7.55 -6.01 2.31
N TRP A 157 6.44 -6.33 2.98
CA TRP A 157 5.11 -5.84 2.63
C TRP A 157 5.06 -4.31 2.56
N LEU A 158 5.77 -3.60 3.45
CA LEU A 158 5.77 -2.14 3.48
C LEU A 158 6.45 -1.55 2.25
N GLU A 159 7.58 -2.14 1.85
CA GLU A 159 8.30 -1.74 0.63
C GLU A 159 7.46 -1.99 -0.63
N LEU A 160 6.66 -3.07 -0.66
CA LEU A 160 5.70 -3.32 -1.74
C LEU A 160 4.62 -2.24 -1.82
N LEU A 161 4.12 -1.71 -0.69
CA LEU A 161 3.17 -0.59 -0.70
C LEU A 161 3.81 0.70 -1.22
N GLN A 162 5.07 0.97 -0.85
CA GLN A 162 5.82 2.11 -1.36
C GLN A 162 6.08 1.99 -2.88
N ASN A 163 6.41 0.79 -3.36
CA ASN A 163 6.55 0.50 -4.79
C ASN A 163 5.22 0.62 -5.53
N ALA A 164 4.12 0.18 -4.94
CA ALA A 164 2.77 0.34 -5.49
C ALA A 164 2.41 1.83 -5.68
N GLU A 165 2.86 2.72 -4.79
CA GLU A 165 2.68 4.16 -4.96
C GLU A 165 3.51 4.76 -6.08
N LEU A 166 4.78 4.35 -6.22
CA LEU A 166 5.61 4.73 -7.35
C LEU A 166 4.95 4.35 -8.69
N LEU A 167 4.43 3.12 -8.78
CA LEU A 167 3.68 2.63 -9.94
C LEU A 167 2.35 3.40 -10.11
N GLY A 168 1.69 3.77 -9.02
CA GLY A 168 0.48 4.58 -9.01
C GLY A 168 0.67 5.97 -9.60
N GLN A 169 1.83 6.61 -9.36
CA GLN A 169 2.19 7.89 -9.96
C GLN A 169 2.44 7.73 -11.46
N ALA A 170 3.22 6.71 -11.85
CA ALA A 170 3.47 6.40 -13.26
C ALA A 170 2.17 6.08 -14.03
N ARG A 171 1.21 5.40 -13.38
CA ARG A 171 -0.13 5.18 -13.93
C ARG A 171 -0.83 6.50 -14.24
N ALA A 172 -0.87 7.42 -13.28
CA ALA A 172 -1.58 8.69 -13.45
C ALA A 172 -0.95 9.50 -14.59
N ILE A 173 0.36 9.74 -14.54
CA ILE A 173 1.07 10.55 -15.53
C ILE A 173 0.96 9.94 -16.93
N GLY A 174 1.28 8.65 -17.09
CA GLY A 174 1.21 8.01 -18.40
C GLY A 174 -0.20 7.91 -18.97
N THR A 175 -1.23 7.78 -18.12
CA THR A 175 -2.63 7.87 -18.59
C THR A 175 -2.94 9.28 -19.12
N GLY A 176 -2.49 10.33 -18.45
CA GLY A 176 -2.66 11.71 -18.90
C GLY A 176 -1.94 12.00 -20.21
N ILE A 177 -0.71 11.52 -20.37
CA ILE A 177 0.06 11.61 -21.62
C ILE A 177 -0.67 10.86 -22.75
N ALA A 178 -1.14 9.64 -22.48
CA ALA A 178 -1.89 8.83 -23.44
C ALA A 178 -3.23 9.47 -23.86
N ALA A 179 -3.87 10.22 -22.96
CA ALA A 179 -5.07 11.03 -23.25
C ALA A 179 -4.77 12.34 -24.01
N ARG A 180 -3.49 12.61 -24.30
CA ARG A 180 -2.92 13.75 -25.06
C ARG A 180 -3.01 15.12 -24.42
N ARG A 181 -4.01 15.45 -23.59
CA ARG A 181 -4.09 16.80 -22.99
C ARG A 181 -3.00 17.07 -21.95
N GLN A 182 -2.30 16.04 -21.49
CA GLN A 182 -1.19 16.13 -20.55
C GLN A 182 0.13 15.56 -21.11
N ASN A 183 0.33 15.70 -22.42
CA ASN A 183 1.56 15.26 -23.11
C ASN A 183 2.58 16.41 -23.24
N SER A 184 2.97 17.03 -22.12
CA SER A 184 3.99 18.08 -22.10
C SER A 184 5.40 17.51 -21.89
N ALA A 185 6.43 18.30 -22.19
CA ALA A 185 7.84 17.91 -21.93
C ALA A 185 8.06 17.57 -20.45
N LEU A 186 7.49 18.38 -19.53
CA LEU A 186 7.57 18.14 -18.09
C LEU A 186 6.93 16.81 -17.68
N GLN A 187 5.77 16.47 -18.25
CA GLN A 187 5.11 15.19 -17.93
C GLN A 187 5.89 13.99 -18.47
N ARG A 188 6.51 14.12 -19.65
CA ARG A 188 7.37 13.09 -20.22
C ARG A 188 8.64 12.88 -19.39
N GLU A 189 9.28 13.97 -18.97
CA GLU A 189 10.45 13.93 -18.09
C GLU A 189 10.10 13.26 -16.75
N GLU A 190 8.96 13.62 -16.16
CA GLU A 190 8.51 13.01 -14.92
C GLU A 190 8.19 11.51 -15.09
N LEU A 191 7.54 11.11 -16.19
CA LEU A 191 7.29 9.70 -16.47
C LEU A 191 8.59 8.92 -16.68
N GLN A 192 9.58 9.50 -17.37
CA GLN A 192 10.89 8.91 -17.54
C GLN A 192 11.60 8.70 -16.18
N ARG A 193 11.60 9.73 -15.33
CA ARG A 193 12.16 9.65 -13.97
C ARG A 193 11.47 8.57 -13.13
N LEU A 194 10.15 8.44 -13.23
CA LEU A 194 9.38 7.39 -12.56
C LEU A 194 9.76 6.00 -13.08
N ALA A 195 9.90 5.84 -14.40
CA ALA A 195 10.31 4.57 -15.02
C ALA A 195 11.71 4.12 -14.56
N GLU A 196 12.66 5.05 -14.46
CA GLU A 196 14.00 4.77 -13.93
C GLU A 196 13.94 4.28 -12.48
N GLN A 197 13.15 4.94 -11.62
CA GLN A 197 12.97 4.49 -10.23
C GLN A 197 12.28 3.13 -10.15
N ILE A 198 11.31 2.84 -11.03
CA ILE A 198 10.62 1.54 -11.08
C ILE A 198 11.65 0.45 -11.39
N ARG A 199 12.50 0.63 -12.42
CA ARG A 199 13.56 -0.32 -12.76
C ARG A 199 14.53 -0.56 -11.61
N LEU A 200 14.87 0.50 -10.86
CA LEU A 200 15.80 0.39 -9.73
C LEU A 200 15.21 -0.30 -8.49
N ARG A 201 13.90 -0.18 -8.25
CA ARG A 201 13.30 -0.55 -6.96
C ARG A 201 12.28 -1.68 -7.03
N ALA A 202 11.43 -1.70 -8.04
CA ALA A 202 10.22 -2.54 -8.04
C ALA A 202 10.52 -4.05 -8.16
N TYR A 203 11.66 -4.41 -8.75
CA TYR A 203 12.13 -5.80 -8.83
C TYR A 203 12.83 -6.29 -7.55
N GLY A 204 13.17 -5.39 -6.63
CA GLY A 204 13.98 -5.71 -5.46
C GLY A 204 13.28 -6.65 -4.46
N VAL A 205 11.98 -6.47 -4.23
CA VAL A 205 11.20 -7.38 -3.36
C VAL A 205 10.97 -8.75 -4.04
N PRO A 206 10.46 -8.84 -5.28
CA PRO A 206 10.36 -10.11 -6.02
C PRO A 206 11.64 -10.96 -5.97
N ALA A 207 12.80 -10.36 -6.23
CA ALA A 207 14.09 -11.06 -6.20
C ALA A 207 14.45 -11.62 -4.81
N ARG A 208 14.17 -10.87 -3.74
CA ARG A 208 14.38 -11.33 -2.36
C ARG A 208 13.41 -12.46 -1.98
N LEU A 209 12.14 -12.36 -2.38
CA LEU A 209 11.14 -13.42 -2.15
C LEU A 209 11.50 -14.71 -2.89
N TYR A 210 12.05 -14.62 -4.11
CA TYR A 210 12.53 -15.77 -4.85
C TYR A 210 13.74 -16.45 -4.18
N SER A 211 14.57 -15.67 -3.48
CA SER A 211 15.77 -16.17 -2.80
C SER A 211 15.47 -16.87 -1.46
N ASP A 212 14.31 -16.64 -0.87
CA ASP A 212 13.86 -17.29 0.36
C ASP A 212 13.31 -18.69 0.07
N ALA A 213 13.99 -19.73 0.53
CA ALA A 213 13.64 -21.12 0.22
C ALA A 213 12.22 -21.53 0.69
N LEU A 214 11.73 -20.96 1.79
CA LEU A 214 10.41 -21.28 2.33
C LEU A 214 9.30 -20.58 1.53
N LEU A 215 9.53 -19.34 1.12
CA LEU A 215 8.53 -18.54 0.40
C LEU A 215 8.53 -18.80 -1.10
N ARG A 216 9.68 -19.14 -1.69
CA ARG A 216 9.82 -19.34 -3.14
C ARG A 216 8.74 -20.24 -3.71
N THR A 217 8.45 -21.37 -3.08
CA THR A 217 7.42 -22.31 -3.57
C THR A 217 6.00 -21.76 -3.39
N GLN A 218 5.71 -21.08 -2.27
CA GLN A 218 4.37 -20.58 -1.95
C GLN A 218 4.00 -19.35 -2.77
N MET A 219 4.99 -18.52 -3.13
CA MET A 219 4.79 -17.23 -3.78
C MET A 219 5.24 -17.20 -5.24
N ALA A 220 5.75 -18.30 -5.80
CA ALA A 220 6.31 -18.37 -7.16
C ALA A 220 5.40 -17.76 -8.23
N ALA A 221 4.10 -18.09 -8.22
CA ALA A 221 3.15 -17.60 -9.19
C ALA A 221 2.90 -16.09 -9.05
N ALA A 222 2.76 -15.60 -7.81
CA ALA A 222 2.54 -14.17 -7.54
C ALA A 222 3.78 -13.33 -7.86
N VAL A 223 4.98 -13.85 -7.57
CA VAL A 223 6.26 -13.21 -7.92
C VAL A 223 6.38 -13.08 -9.43
N ARG A 224 6.11 -14.17 -10.18
CA ARG A 224 6.14 -14.15 -11.65
C ARG A 224 5.14 -13.16 -12.23
N GLU A 225 3.90 -13.14 -11.74
CA GLU A 225 2.89 -12.19 -12.19
C GLU A 225 3.31 -10.73 -11.92
N ALA A 226 3.97 -10.46 -10.78
CA ALA A 226 4.49 -9.14 -10.46
C ALA A 226 5.64 -8.72 -11.39
N GLU A 227 6.54 -9.63 -11.76
CA GLU A 227 7.64 -9.38 -12.70
C GLU A 227 7.11 -9.19 -14.14
N ASP A 228 6.28 -10.12 -14.62
CA ASP A 228 5.71 -10.08 -15.98
C ASP A 228 4.88 -8.80 -16.20
N SER A 229 4.14 -8.35 -15.18
CA SER A 229 3.36 -7.11 -15.26
C SER A 229 4.24 -5.85 -15.19
N LEU A 230 5.34 -5.86 -14.45
CA LEU A 230 6.32 -4.77 -14.46
C LEU A 230 6.96 -4.61 -15.84
N ASP A 231 7.38 -5.71 -16.46
CA ASP A 231 7.95 -5.72 -17.81
C ASP A 231 6.96 -5.13 -18.82
N ALA A 232 5.69 -5.57 -18.77
CA ALA A 232 4.64 -5.06 -19.64
C ALA A 232 4.38 -3.55 -19.45
N LEU A 233 4.40 -3.06 -18.21
CA LEU A 233 4.21 -1.64 -17.93
C LEU A 233 5.40 -0.81 -18.43
N LEU A 234 6.63 -1.26 -18.17
CA LEU A 234 7.84 -0.54 -18.60
C LEU A 234 7.92 -0.46 -20.13
N GLN A 235 7.58 -1.54 -20.83
CA GLN A 235 7.48 -1.50 -22.30
C GLN A 235 6.45 -0.48 -22.77
N LEU A 236 5.26 -0.43 -22.14
CA LEU A 236 4.25 0.58 -22.51
C LEU A 236 4.70 2.01 -22.20
N ILE A 237 5.51 2.23 -21.16
CA ILE A 237 6.09 3.53 -20.86
C ILE A 237 7.09 3.93 -21.96
N GLU A 238 7.95 3.01 -22.39
CA GLU A 238 8.90 3.23 -23.48
C GLU A 238 8.17 3.60 -24.78
N ASP A 239 7.21 2.79 -25.20
CA ASP A 239 6.39 3.04 -26.40
C ASP A 239 5.70 4.42 -26.36
N LEU A 240 5.23 4.82 -25.16
CA LEU A 240 4.55 6.08 -24.94
C LEU A 240 5.51 7.28 -25.04
N LEU A 241 6.74 7.14 -24.55
CA LEU A 241 7.77 8.18 -24.56
C LEU A 241 8.41 8.36 -25.96
N GLU A 242 8.64 7.27 -26.69
CA GLU A 242 9.22 7.29 -28.04
C GLU A 242 8.29 7.88 -29.11
N SER A 243 6.98 7.86 -28.86
CA SER A 243 5.99 8.37 -29.78
C SER A 243 6.09 9.92 -29.94
N GLU A 244 6.73 10.39 -31.01
CA GLU A 244 6.79 11.82 -31.38
C GLU A 244 5.47 12.36 -31.98
N LYS A 245 4.70 11.51 -32.67
CA LYS A 245 3.47 11.90 -33.41
C LYS A 245 2.15 11.55 -32.70
N GLY A 246 2.22 11.24 -31.41
CA GLY A 246 1.10 10.95 -30.52
C GLY A 246 0.85 9.45 -30.30
N PRO A 247 0.21 9.07 -29.17
CA PRO A 247 0.33 7.73 -28.62
C PRO A 247 -0.23 6.65 -29.55
N LEU A 248 0.58 5.63 -29.85
CA LEU A 248 0.10 4.30 -30.28
C LEU A 248 -0.70 3.61 -29.17
N VAL A 249 -0.39 3.94 -27.91
CA VAL A 249 -0.99 3.37 -26.71
C VAL A 249 -2.27 4.11 -26.34
N ARG A 250 -3.39 3.39 -26.26
CA ARG A 250 -4.67 3.93 -25.77
C ARG A 250 -4.61 4.18 -24.25
N ALA A 251 -5.11 5.33 -23.78
CA ALA A 251 -5.10 5.70 -22.37
C ALA A 251 -5.72 4.63 -21.46
N GLN A 252 -6.84 4.03 -21.89
CA GLN A 252 -7.49 2.96 -21.15
C GLN A 252 -6.63 1.69 -21.05
N ASN A 253 -5.90 1.33 -22.11
CA ASN A 253 -4.98 0.18 -22.10
C ASN A 253 -3.80 0.43 -21.15
N TYR A 254 -3.22 1.63 -21.20
CA TYR A 254 -2.14 2.02 -20.28
C TYR A 254 -2.63 1.98 -18.83
N PHE A 255 -3.79 2.59 -18.55
CA PHE A 255 -4.39 2.61 -17.21
C PHE A 255 -4.62 1.19 -16.67
N GLN A 256 -5.15 0.28 -17.49
CA GLN A 256 -5.42 -1.11 -17.12
C GLN A 256 -4.12 -1.89 -16.85
N THR A 257 -3.12 -1.75 -17.71
CA THR A 257 -1.82 -2.44 -17.54
C THR A 257 -1.12 -1.98 -16.26
N ALA A 258 -1.09 -0.67 -16.02
CA ALA A 258 -0.52 -0.14 -14.79
C ALA A 258 -1.34 -0.56 -13.55
N THR A 259 -2.67 -0.66 -13.66
CA THR A 259 -3.52 -1.16 -12.58
C THR A 259 -3.23 -2.63 -12.27
N ARG A 260 -3.08 -3.48 -13.28
CA ARG A 260 -2.68 -4.90 -13.09
C ARG A 260 -1.33 -5.00 -12.37
N THR A 261 -0.37 -4.18 -12.76
CA THR A 261 0.98 -4.14 -12.16
C THR A 261 0.92 -3.75 -10.68
N ILE A 262 0.14 -2.73 -10.34
CA ILE A 262 -0.08 -2.32 -8.95
C ILE A 262 -0.77 -3.45 -8.16
N SER A 263 -1.82 -4.05 -8.72
CA SER A 263 -2.53 -5.15 -8.05
C SER A 263 -1.64 -6.37 -7.80
N ALA A 264 -0.72 -6.69 -8.70
CA ALA A 264 0.25 -7.78 -8.50
C ALA A 264 1.21 -7.51 -7.34
N GLN A 265 1.72 -6.28 -7.22
CA GLN A 265 2.56 -5.87 -6.09
C GLN A 265 1.80 -5.90 -4.76
N LEU A 266 0.55 -5.41 -4.76
CA LEU A 266 -0.28 -5.40 -3.57
C LEU A 266 -0.70 -6.83 -3.15
N ALA A 267 -0.89 -7.75 -4.09
CA ALA A 267 -1.16 -9.16 -3.79
C ALA A 267 0.01 -9.81 -3.04
N LEU A 268 1.26 -9.51 -3.43
CA LEU A 268 2.43 -9.95 -2.66
C LEU A 268 2.42 -9.36 -1.24
N ALA A 269 2.07 -8.08 -1.08
CA ALA A 269 1.99 -7.44 0.23
C ALA A 269 0.92 -8.11 1.11
N ASP A 270 -0.24 -8.44 0.54
CA ASP A 270 -1.33 -9.14 1.23
C ASP A 270 -0.92 -10.52 1.72
N MET A 271 -0.20 -11.30 0.90
CA MET A 271 0.33 -12.60 1.29
C MET A 271 1.32 -12.50 2.45
N LEU A 272 2.20 -11.49 2.44
CA LEU A 272 3.15 -11.26 3.53
C LEU A 272 2.45 -10.81 4.82
N LEU A 273 1.46 -9.93 4.73
CA LEU A 273 0.62 -9.52 5.86
C LEU A 273 -0.18 -10.70 6.43
N GLU A 274 -0.71 -11.60 5.60
CA GLU A 274 -1.36 -12.83 6.03
C GLU A 274 -0.40 -13.72 6.82
N ARG A 275 0.82 -13.91 6.32
CA ARG A 275 1.85 -14.69 6.99
C ARG A 275 2.25 -14.09 8.34
N LEU A 276 2.39 -12.77 8.44
CA LEU A 276 2.60 -12.09 9.72
C LEU A 276 1.50 -12.43 10.74
N GLN A 277 0.25 -12.42 10.31
CA GLN A 277 -0.86 -12.79 11.20
C GLN A 277 -0.81 -14.25 11.63
N GLN A 278 -0.49 -15.18 10.71
CA GLN A 278 -0.34 -16.60 11.04
C GLN A 278 0.78 -16.83 12.07
N ASN A 279 1.91 -16.10 11.95
CA ASN A 279 3.01 -16.17 12.92
C ASN A 279 2.61 -15.64 14.31
N VAL A 280 1.81 -14.57 14.38
CA VAL A 280 1.27 -14.04 15.65
C VAL A 280 0.32 -15.04 16.33
N LEU A 281 -0.46 -15.78 15.54
CA LEU A 281 -1.46 -16.75 16.02
C LEU A 281 -0.84 -18.12 16.38
N SER A 282 0.35 -18.43 15.89
CA SER A 282 1.03 -19.70 16.15
C SER A 282 1.47 -19.83 17.62
N PRO A 283 1.21 -20.97 18.29
CA PRO A 283 1.78 -21.24 19.59
C PRO A 283 3.28 -21.56 19.43
N ALA A 284 4.15 -20.61 19.84
CA ALA A 284 5.50 -20.96 20.27
C ALA A 284 5.45 -21.68 21.61
#